data_AF-Q1XFG1-F1
#
_entry.id   AF-Q1XFG1-F1
#
_cell.length_a   1.000
_cell.length_b   1.000
_cell.length_c   1.000
_cell.angle_alpha   90.00
_cell.angle_beta   90.00
_cell.angle_gamma   90.00
#
_symmetry.space_group_name_H-M   'P 1'
#
loop_
_entity.id
_entity.type
_entity.pdbx_description
1 polymer ?
#
loop_
_entity_poly.entity_id
_entity_poly.type
_entity_poly.pdbx_seq_one_letter_code
_entity_poly.pdbx_strand_id
1 'polypeptide(L)'
;DTAKPNIQKTARNIVNYDEQFQNYYDTLVDTVKKKDKAGLKEGIGDLIGTIHTNSNEVTEIIKMLEAFKTKLYTNTVDFKNNVGGPDGQGGLTAILAGKQALVPQLQAEIENLRSTQKAHFDNVLA
;
A
#
# COMPACT_ATOMS: atom_id res chain seq x y z
N ASP A 1 -4.31 8.50 -6.45
CA ASP A 1 -5.24 9.40 -5.74
C ASP A 1 -6.16 8.71 -4.73
N THR A 2 -6.57 7.45 -4.92
CA THR A 2 -7.47 6.75 -3.96
C THR A 2 -6.76 6.09 -2.78
N ALA A 3 -5.62 5.42 -3.00
CA ALA A 3 -4.96 4.64 -1.94
C ALA A 3 -4.36 5.52 -0.82
N LYS A 4 -3.70 6.62 -1.19
CA LYS A 4 -3.05 7.55 -0.26
C LYS A 4 -4.00 8.11 0.83
N PRO A 5 -5.16 8.72 0.50
CA PRO A 5 -6.07 9.22 1.52
C PRO A 5 -6.64 8.11 2.40
N ASN A 6 -6.89 6.91 1.87
CA ASN A 6 -7.38 5.79 2.67
C ASN A 6 -6.33 5.29 3.68
N ILE A 7 -5.06 5.19 3.29
CA ILE A 7 -3.97 4.85 4.21
C ILE A 7 -3.86 5.91 5.33
N GLN A 8 -3.96 7.20 4.98
CA GLN A 8 -3.94 8.28 5.96
C GLN A 8 -5.14 8.22 6.90
N LYS A 9 -6.33 7.86 6.41
CA LYS A 9 -7.53 7.67 7.22
C LYS A 9 -7.32 6.56 8.25
N THR A 10 -6.78 5.40 7.85
CA THR A 10 -6.49 4.31 8.78
C THR A 10 -5.49 4.70 9.87
N ALA A 11 -4.45 5.47 9.53
CA ALA A 11 -3.53 5.99 10.54
C ALA A 11 -4.25 6.89 11.56
N ARG A 12 -5.20 7.73 11.11
CA ARG A 12 -6.03 8.55 11.99
C ARG A 12 -6.99 7.71 12.84
N ASN A 13 -7.55 6.63 12.30
CA ASN A 13 -8.43 5.75 13.07
C ASN A 13 -7.74 5.13 14.30
N ILE A 14 -6.43 4.90 14.24
CA ILE A 14 -5.64 4.44 15.41
C ILE A 14 -5.64 5.51 16.51
N VAL A 15 -5.36 6.76 16.14
CA VAL A 15 -5.36 7.90 17.08
C VAL A 15 -6.76 8.12 17.67
N ASN A 16 -7.79 8.09 16.82
CA ASN A 16 -9.17 8.26 17.26
C ASN A 16 -9.63 7.15 18.21
N TYR A 17 -9.19 5.91 17.97
CA TYR A 17 -9.52 4.79 18.86
C TYR A 17 -8.80 4.90 20.21
N ASP A 18 -7.54 5.34 20.23
CA ASP A 18 -6.83 5.61 21.48
C ASP A 18 -7.55 6.69 22.30
N GLU A 19 -7.91 7.80 21.68
CA GLU A 19 -8.68 8.87 22.34
C GLU A 19 -10.03 8.36 22.89
N GLN A 20 -10.78 7.56 22.11
CA GLN A 20 -12.02 6.95 22.58
C GLN A 20 -11.80 6.03 23.78
N PHE A 21 -10.75 5.20 23.73
CA PHE A 21 -10.43 4.28 24.82
C PHE A 21 -10.07 5.05 26.11
N GLN A 22 -9.25 6.11 26.00
CA GLN A 22 -8.92 6.97 27.14
C GLN A 22 -10.16 7.63 27.73
N ASN A 23 -11.06 8.15 26.88
CA ASN A 23 -12.32 8.77 27.33
C ASN A 23 -13.24 7.77 28.06
N TYR A 24 -13.21 6.49 27.67
CA TYR A 24 -14.02 5.44 28.29
C TYR A 24 -13.38 4.88 29.57
N TYR A 25 -12.07 5.00 29.73
CA TYR A 25 -11.30 4.29 30.75
C TYR A 25 -11.86 4.50 32.18
N ASP A 26 -11.97 5.75 32.62
CA ASP A 26 -12.45 6.07 33.98
C ASP A 26 -13.89 5.59 34.19
N THR A 27 -14.74 5.74 33.17
CA THR A 27 -16.13 5.26 33.20
C THR A 27 -16.19 3.73 33.34
N LEU A 28 -15.38 3.00 32.58
CA LEU A 28 -15.30 1.54 32.66
C LEU A 28 -14.79 1.08 34.03
N VAL A 29 -13.76 1.74 34.57
CA VAL A 29 -13.27 1.46 35.93
C VAL A 29 -14.37 1.68 36.97
N ASP A 30 -15.15 2.75 36.85
CA ASP A 30 -16.23 3.05 37.78
C ASP A 30 -17.42 2.10 37.66
N THR A 31 -17.78 1.64 36.46
CA THR A 31 -18.82 0.61 36.27
C THR A 31 -18.41 -0.70 36.94
N VAL A 32 -17.13 -1.09 36.87
CA VAL A 32 -16.59 -2.26 37.59
C VAL A 32 -16.72 -2.07 39.10
N LYS A 33 -16.30 -0.91 39.65
CA LYS A 33 -16.43 -0.62 41.10
C LYS A 33 -17.88 -0.69 41.57
N LYS A 34 -18.82 -0.18 40.75
CA LYS A 34 -20.27 -0.19 41.02
C LYS A 34 -20.92 -1.55 40.76
N LYS A 35 -20.18 -2.54 40.25
CA LYS A 35 -20.69 -3.85 39.80
C LYS A 35 -21.79 -3.72 38.73
N ASP A 36 -21.76 -2.65 37.95
CA ASP A 36 -22.69 -2.39 36.86
C ASP A 36 -22.28 -3.19 35.62
N LYS A 37 -22.83 -4.39 35.51
CA LYS A 37 -22.58 -5.29 34.39
C LYS A 37 -23.14 -4.75 33.06
N ALA A 38 -24.23 -3.98 33.11
CA ALA A 38 -24.88 -3.47 31.91
C ALA A 38 -24.02 -2.37 31.28
N GLY A 39 -23.61 -1.38 32.08
CA GLY A 39 -22.72 -0.31 31.62
C GLY A 39 -21.35 -0.82 31.17
N LEU A 40 -20.80 -1.82 31.87
CA LEU A 40 -19.54 -2.45 31.44
C LEU A 40 -19.68 -3.16 30.08
N LYS A 41 -20.79 -3.88 29.86
CA LYS A 41 -21.04 -4.56 28.59
C LYS A 41 -21.22 -3.58 27.44
N GLU A 42 -21.94 -2.49 27.68
CA GLU A 42 -22.16 -1.42 26.70
C GLU A 42 -20.83 -0.76 26.30
N GLY A 43 -20.06 -0.26 27.28
CA GLY A 43 -18.80 0.42 26.99
C GLY A 43 -17.75 -0.46 26.32
N ILE A 44 -17.63 -1.74 26.72
CA ILE A 44 -16.78 -2.70 26.00
C ILE A 44 -17.32 -3.00 24.60
N GLY A 45 -18.64 -3.09 24.44
CA GLY A 45 -19.30 -3.32 23.16
C GLY A 45 -19.01 -2.23 22.14
N ASP A 46 -19.05 -0.96 22.55
CA ASP A 46 -18.73 0.19 21.70
C ASP A 46 -17.27 0.16 21.21
N LEU A 47 -16.33 -0.14 22.13
CA LEU A 47 -14.91 -0.25 21.80
C LEU A 47 -14.66 -1.39 20.81
N ILE A 48 -15.28 -2.56 21.04
CA ILE A 48 -15.23 -3.70 20.13
C ILE A 48 -15.82 -3.34 18.76
N GLY A 49 -16.94 -2.62 18.72
CA GLY A 49 -17.56 -2.15 17.48
C GLY A 49 -16.64 -1.24 16.67
N THR A 50 -15.91 -0.38 17.36
CA THR A 50 -14.92 0.52 16.72
C THR A 50 -13.71 -0.26 16.20
N ILE A 51 -13.20 -1.25 16.97
CA ILE A 51 -12.15 -2.16 16.50
C ILE A 51 -12.58 -2.88 15.22
N HIS A 52 -13.81 -3.42 15.18
CA HIS A 52 -14.31 -4.12 14.01
C HIS A 52 -14.41 -3.20 12.79
N THR A 53 -14.93 -1.98 12.97
CA THR A 53 -14.98 -0.98 11.90
C THR A 53 -13.58 -0.69 11.36
N ASN A 54 -12.62 -0.41 12.24
CA ASN A 54 -11.23 -0.13 11.86
C ASN A 54 -10.57 -1.32 11.13
N SER A 55 -10.80 -2.55 11.60
CA SER A 55 -10.29 -3.77 10.98
C SER A 55 -10.83 -4.00 9.56
N ASN A 56 -12.13 -3.74 9.36
CA ASN A 56 -12.75 -3.82 8.05
C ASN A 56 -12.16 -2.79 7.08
N GLU A 57 -11.96 -1.55 7.53
CA GLU A 57 -11.34 -0.51 6.71
C GLU A 57 -9.90 -0.86 6.30
N VAL A 58 -9.11 -1.43 7.22
CA VAL A 58 -7.76 -1.94 6.92
C VAL A 58 -7.81 -3.04 5.86
N THR A 59 -8.75 -3.98 6.00
CA THR A 59 -8.92 -5.09 5.05
C THR A 59 -9.20 -4.59 3.63
N GLU A 60 -10.05 -3.57 3.48
CA GLU A 60 -10.35 -2.98 2.18
C GLU A 60 -9.14 -2.24 1.56
N ILE A 61 -8.29 -1.62 2.40
CA ILE A 61 -7.04 -1.01 1.91
C ILE A 61 -6.07 -2.07 1.40
N ILE A 62 -5.94 -3.20 2.10
CA ILE A 62 -5.08 -4.30 1.66
C ILE A 62 -5.53 -4.79 0.27
N LYS A 63 -6.83 -5.06 0.09
CA LYS A 63 -7.39 -5.46 -1.21
C LYS A 63 -7.11 -4.43 -2.32
N MET A 64 -7.24 -3.14 -2.00
CA MET A 64 -6.94 -2.06 -2.95
C MET A 64 -5.45 -2.06 -3.35
N LEU A 65 -4.54 -2.25 -2.39
CA LEU A 65 -3.10 -2.30 -2.64
C LEU A 65 -2.70 -3.54 -3.44
N GLU A 66 -3.31 -4.70 -3.17
CA GLU A 66 -3.10 -5.92 -3.94
C GLU A 66 -3.58 -5.78 -5.39
N ALA A 67 -4.76 -5.19 -5.60
CA ALA A 67 -5.27 -4.90 -6.94
C ALA A 67 -4.35 -3.93 -7.70
N PHE A 68 -3.89 -2.87 -7.02
CA PHE A 68 -2.94 -1.91 -7.60
C PHE A 68 -1.63 -2.58 -7.98
N LYS A 69 -1.03 -3.38 -7.08
CA LYS A 69 0.19 -4.15 -7.32
C LYS A 69 0.05 -5.07 -8.52
N THR A 70 -1.08 -5.78 -8.62
CA THR A 70 -1.36 -6.70 -9.73
C THR A 70 -1.42 -5.96 -11.05
N LYS A 71 -2.16 -4.84 -11.12
CA LYS A 71 -2.24 -4.01 -12.33
C LYS A 71 -0.89 -3.41 -12.71
N LEU A 72 -0.10 -2.96 -11.74
CA LEU A 72 1.24 -2.44 -11.97
C LEU A 72 2.16 -3.51 -12.57
N TYR A 73 2.10 -4.74 -12.02
CA TYR A 73 2.87 -5.87 -12.54
C TYR A 73 2.49 -6.19 -13.99
N THR A 74 1.19 -6.39 -14.27
CA THR A 74 0.70 -6.66 -15.62
C THR A 74 1.12 -5.57 -16.61
N ASN A 75 0.86 -4.29 -16.28
CA ASN A 75 1.24 -3.18 -17.15
C ASN A 75 2.75 -3.11 -17.41
N THR A 76 3.57 -3.41 -16.40
CA THR A 76 5.03 -3.40 -16.54
C THR A 76 5.52 -4.53 -17.45
N VAL A 77 4.96 -5.73 -17.28
CA VAL A 77 5.28 -6.90 -18.11
C VAL A 77 4.83 -6.65 -19.55
N ASP A 78 3.61 -6.18 -19.75
CA ASP A 78 3.07 -5.89 -21.09
C ASP A 78 3.89 -4.82 -21.79
N PHE A 79 4.24 -3.74 -21.09
CA PHE A 79 5.11 -2.70 -21.63
C PHE A 79 6.49 -3.26 -22.02
N LYS A 80 7.10 -4.08 -21.16
CA LYS A 80 8.39 -4.74 -21.46
C LYS A 80 8.28 -5.65 -22.67
N ASN A 81 7.22 -6.44 -22.78
CA ASN A 81 7.00 -7.35 -23.90
C ASN A 81 6.74 -6.58 -25.21
N ASN A 82 6.03 -5.45 -25.15
CA ASN A 82 5.83 -4.61 -26.33
C ASN A 82 7.13 -3.95 -26.82
N VAL A 83 7.98 -3.50 -25.88
CA VAL A 83 9.24 -2.83 -26.22
C VAL A 83 10.33 -3.82 -26.63
N GLY A 84 10.56 -4.85 -25.83
CA GLY A 84 11.64 -5.82 -26.03
C GLY A 84 11.23 -7.08 -26.80
N GLY A 85 9.95 -7.45 -26.80
CA GLY A 85 9.47 -8.77 -27.21
C GLY A 85 9.33 -9.72 -26.01
N PRO A 86 8.51 -10.77 -26.10
CA PRO A 86 8.29 -11.72 -24.99
C PRO A 86 9.55 -12.47 -24.53
N ASP A 87 10.50 -12.67 -25.44
CA ASP A 87 11.82 -13.29 -25.25
C ASP A 87 12.95 -12.24 -25.19
N GLY A 88 12.59 -10.95 -25.16
CA GLY A 88 13.53 -9.85 -25.29
C GLY A 88 14.06 -9.65 -26.72
N GLN A 89 13.47 -10.32 -27.72
CA GLN A 89 13.77 -10.16 -29.13
C GLN A 89 12.52 -9.78 -29.93
N GLY A 90 12.67 -8.95 -30.96
CA GLY A 90 11.58 -8.69 -31.92
C GLY A 90 10.50 -7.68 -31.49
N GLY A 91 10.60 -7.07 -30.31
CA GLY A 91 9.73 -5.93 -29.92
C GLY A 91 10.05 -4.63 -30.67
N LEU A 92 9.44 -3.51 -30.25
CA LEU A 92 9.68 -2.18 -30.83
C LEU A 92 11.18 -1.84 -30.98
N THR A 93 12.02 -2.21 -30.01
CA THR A 93 13.46 -2.01 -30.08
C THR A 93 14.07 -2.66 -31.32
N ALA A 94 13.69 -3.90 -31.65
CA ALA A 94 14.23 -4.60 -32.81
C ALA A 94 13.80 -3.94 -34.14
N ILE A 95 12.53 -3.49 -34.20
CA ILE A 95 11.99 -2.75 -35.36
C ILE A 95 12.76 -1.45 -35.58
N LEU A 96 13.05 -0.72 -34.50
CA LEU A 96 13.78 0.55 -34.57
C LEU A 96 15.27 0.36 -34.82
N ALA A 97 15.91 -0.65 -34.24
CA ALA A 97 17.32 -0.95 -34.47
C ALA A 97 17.59 -1.30 -35.95
N GLY A 98 16.64 -1.96 -36.62
CA GLY A 98 16.69 -2.17 -38.08
C GLY A 98 16.60 -0.89 -38.91
N LYS A 99 16.23 0.25 -38.31
CA LYS A 99 16.10 1.57 -38.96
C LYS A 99 17.11 2.62 -38.46
N GLN A 100 17.62 2.48 -37.23
CA GLN A 100 18.48 3.46 -36.55
C GLN A 100 19.46 2.75 -35.58
N ALA A 101 20.75 2.79 -35.90
CA ALA A 101 21.78 2.04 -35.18
C ALA A 101 22.08 2.51 -33.73
N LEU A 102 21.60 3.70 -33.33
CA LEU A 102 21.87 4.29 -32.00
C LEU A 102 20.89 3.81 -30.91
N VAL A 103 19.77 3.18 -31.28
CA VAL A 103 18.73 2.75 -30.32
C VAL A 103 19.26 1.76 -29.27
N PRO A 104 20.09 0.75 -29.61
CA PRO A 104 20.68 -0.15 -28.62
C PRO A 104 21.59 0.57 -27.59
N GLN A 105 22.34 1.59 -28.01
CA GLN A 105 23.20 2.36 -27.09
C GLN A 105 22.37 3.14 -26.07
N LEU A 106 21.29 3.80 -26.52
CA LEU A 106 20.38 4.51 -25.62
C LEU A 106 19.72 3.56 -24.61
N GLN A 107 19.34 2.35 -25.03
CA GLN A 107 18.79 1.35 -24.11
C GLN A 107 19.80 0.94 -23.02
N ALA A 108 21.06 0.71 -23.40
CA ALA A 108 22.12 0.36 -22.44
C ALA A 108 22.35 1.49 -21.40
N GLU A 109 22.30 2.75 -21.85
CA GLU A 109 22.47 3.90 -20.97
C GLU A 109 21.31 4.06 -19.97
N ILE A 110 20.06 3.85 -20.41
CA ILE A 110 18.87 3.83 -19.54
C ILE A 110 18.97 2.75 -18.47
N GLU A 111 19.39 1.54 -18.83
CA GLU A 111 19.54 0.44 -17.87
C GLU A 111 20.67 0.69 -16.86
N ASN A 112 21.76 1.33 -17.27
CA ASN A 112 22.84 1.73 -16.37
C ASN A 112 22.36 2.79 -15.34
N LEU A 113 21.61 3.79 -15.80
CA LEU A 113 21.00 4.81 -14.94
C LEU A 113 20.02 4.19 -13.92
N ARG A 114 19.18 3.24 -14.36
CA ARG A 114 18.27 2.50 -13.48
C ARG A 114 19.01 1.71 -12.40
N SER A 115 20.08 1.02 -12.79
CA SER A 115 20.92 0.27 -11.85
C SER A 115 21.53 1.18 -10.78
N THR A 116 22.03 2.34 -11.19
CA THR A 116 22.59 3.36 -10.29
C THR A 116 21.53 3.90 -9.32
N GLN A 117 20.34 4.21 -9.81
CA GLN A 117 19.22 4.66 -8.97
C GLN A 117 18.81 3.60 -7.96
N LYS A 118 18.71 2.34 -8.39
CA LYS A 118 18.37 1.23 -7.50
C LYS A 118 19.39 1.09 -6.37
N ALA A 119 20.68 1.11 -6.69
CA ALA A 119 21.75 1.04 -5.69
C ALA A 119 21.67 2.19 -4.68
N HIS A 120 21.34 3.41 -5.13
CA HIS A 120 21.12 4.54 -4.22
C HIS A 120 19.95 4.30 -3.26
N PHE A 121 18.79 3.83 -3.76
CA PHE A 121 17.64 3.55 -2.89
C PHE A 121 17.89 2.39 -1.92
N ASP A 122 18.54 1.32 -2.37
CA ASP A 122 18.91 0.19 -1.51
C ASP A 122 19.80 0.67 -0.35
N ASN A 123 20.75 1.58 -0.61
CA ASN A 123 21.65 2.13 0.42
C ASN A 123 20.97 3.11 1.39
N VAL A 124 19.94 3.83 0.97
CA VAL A 124 19.21 4.80 1.83
C VAL A 124 18.20 4.10 2.74
N LEU A 125 17.74 2.91 2.36
CA LEU A 125 16.75 2.12 3.09
C LEU A 125 17.38 1.04 4.01
N ALA A 126 18.69 0.87 3.99
CA ALA A 126 19.47 -0.01 4.85
C ALA A 126 19.98 0.71 6.11
#